data_AF-A0A4Y1WVS4-F1
#
_entry.id   AF-A0A4Y1WVS4-F1
#
_cell.length_a   1.000
_cell.length_b   1.000
_cell.length_c   1.000
_cell.angle_alpha   90.00
_cell.angle_beta   90.00
_cell.angle_gamma   90.00
#
_symmetry.space_group_name_H-M   'P 1'
#
loop_
_entity.id
_entity.type
_entity.pdbx_description
1 polymer ?
#
loop_
_entity_poly.entity_id
_entity_poly.type
_entity_poly.pdbx_seq_one_letter_code
_entity_poly.pdbx_strand_id
1 'polypeptide(L)'
;MKKYLFLAAACLSFAFTACSDDNTQDEGENTAPTCKITEPLEGETYDANLPLTIKGRINDKENNVSAVKLTVGGETVDEELSLPFFECTIAPEKLQKGALTVALYVEDTGGLNAQHQVTVNLEKDVKLMVSDDGKDELTFDYRSGEREVRVVSEKKWTVSVPEGTWFESYDAASQQWVKKTSISGEGNTAIKLRAGANDLFEDRYAELKISTPDETGKFVVGQTASPNMLDLIEDEMLRMAAEISAIMYGMDANEDGKVSAYEAELVPEDGVPYGFDAGGWQVASTKGIENFPHLRHLDVNTSDNLTEIDLSGNTELMSIHVQNCNNLKTLDLSPCPNLMELGCNYDVFLSVRPQIEKIKTQIHTLGIFNRKADETPSLDFTGFSNMQRLYVNDNGLTEIKLAGCNKLWRFIANGNAFEEIDLSEVERYPGNDYFLDNNPHLKRIYIWKGYTHDFYNMTYDEANNVEIIEK
;
A
#
# COMPACT_ATOMS: atom_id res chain seq x y z
N MET A 1 37.84 -7.15 -54.13
CA MET A 1 39.10 -7.90 -53.99
C MET A 1 40.21 -6.93 -53.63
N LYS A 2 40.88 -7.16 -52.48
CA LYS A 2 42.21 -6.69 -52.03
C LYS A 2 42.49 -5.16 -52.06
N LYS A 3 42.50 -4.45 -50.92
CA LYS A 3 43.56 -4.36 -49.85
C LYS A 3 44.93 -3.91 -50.35
N TYR A 4 45.42 -2.80 -49.78
CA TYR A 4 46.73 -2.60 -49.10
C TYR A 4 46.51 -1.41 -48.14
N LEU A 5 46.55 -1.50 -46.80
CA LEU A 5 47.53 -1.98 -45.80
C LEU A 5 48.79 -1.11 -45.67
N PHE A 6 49.24 -0.94 -44.41
CA PHE A 6 50.43 -0.29 -43.83
C PHE A 6 50.16 1.11 -43.24
N LEU A 7 50.55 1.48 -42.00
CA LEU A 7 51.23 0.78 -40.89
C LEU A 7 51.03 1.66 -39.62
N ALA A 8 51.13 1.04 -38.45
CA ALA A 8 50.97 1.63 -37.12
C ALA A 8 52.25 2.28 -36.54
N ALA A 9 52.06 2.91 -35.37
CA ALA A 9 53.01 3.26 -34.28
C ALA A 9 53.75 4.62 -34.43
N ALA A 10 54.00 5.44 -33.41
CA ALA A 10 53.64 5.52 -31.99
C ALA A 10 54.27 6.83 -31.43
N CYS A 11 53.94 7.16 -30.18
CA CYS A 11 54.58 8.13 -29.25
C CYS A 11 54.00 9.56 -29.26
N LEU A 12 53.28 9.99 -28.21
CA LEU A 12 53.63 10.29 -26.81
C LEU A 12 54.07 11.76 -26.62
N SER A 13 53.29 12.48 -25.79
CA SER A 13 53.67 13.51 -24.79
C SER A 13 53.10 14.94 -24.96
N PHE A 14 52.16 15.24 -24.05
CA PHE A 14 52.01 16.42 -23.19
C PHE A 14 52.21 17.86 -23.72
N ALA A 15 51.05 18.54 -23.76
CA ALA A 15 50.65 19.69 -22.92
C ALA A 15 50.98 21.15 -23.33
N PHE A 16 49.95 21.96 -23.03
CA PHE A 16 49.80 23.43 -23.01
C PHE A 16 49.78 24.10 -24.41
N THR A 17 48.79 24.92 -24.76
CA THR A 17 48.26 26.05 -23.97
C THR A 17 46.87 26.47 -24.48
N ALA A 18 45.99 26.82 -23.55
CA ALA A 18 44.80 27.66 -23.75
C ALA A 18 45.23 29.09 -24.18
N CYS A 19 44.42 30.01 -24.70
CA CYS A 19 43.01 30.36 -24.60
C CYS A 19 42.68 31.23 -25.83
N SER A 20 41.41 31.25 -26.25
CA SER A 20 40.64 32.48 -26.50
C SER A 20 39.34 32.14 -27.26
N ASP A 21 38.28 31.96 -26.48
CA ASP A 21 36.90 32.38 -26.73
C ASP A 21 36.32 32.21 -28.15
N ASP A 22 35.62 31.08 -28.33
CA ASP A 22 34.31 31.10 -28.98
C ASP A 22 33.32 30.44 -28.02
N ASN A 23 32.68 31.28 -27.19
CA ASN A 23 31.56 30.89 -26.35
C ASN A 23 30.29 30.93 -27.21
N THR A 24 30.17 30.01 -28.17
CA THR A 24 28.86 29.60 -28.66
C THR A 24 28.29 28.68 -27.59
N GLN A 25 27.44 29.22 -26.71
CA GLN A 25 26.44 28.40 -26.07
C GLN A 25 25.71 27.68 -27.21
N ASP A 26 25.88 26.36 -27.27
CA ASP A 26 25.02 25.47 -28.04
C ASP A 26 23.65 25.58 -27.35
N GLU A 27 22.88 26.62 -27.70
CA GLU A 27 21.46 26.69 -27.39
C GLU A 27 20.85 25.49 -28.10
N GLY A 28 20.57 24.43 -27.33
CA GLY A 28 19.94 23.23 -27.86
C GLY A 28 18.72 23.63 -28.68
N GLU A 29 18.64 23.10 -29.90
CA GLU A 29 17.55 23.39 -30.85
C GLU A 29 16.19 23.21 -30.13
N ASN A 30 15.42 24.31 -30.02
CA ASN A 30 14.12 24.31 -29.33
C ASN A 30 13.20 23.27 -29.98
N THR A 31 12.65 22.36 -29.18
CA THR A 31 11.78 21.30 -29.68
C THR A 31 10.33 21.62 -29.39
N ALA A 32 9.43 21.31 -30.34
CA ALA A 32 8.01 21.57 -30.13
C ALA A 32 7.49 20.75 -28.93
N PRO A 33 6.57 21.31 -28.13
CA PRO A 33 5.93 20.57 -27.07
C PRO A 33 5.12 19.40 -27.65
N THR A 34 4.78 18.43 -26.82
CA THR A 34 3.89 17.33 -27.16
C THR A 34 2.64 17.40 -26.29
N CYS A 35 1.47 17.13 -26.87
CA CYS A 35 0.23 17.10 -26.12
C CYS A 35 -0.67 15.94 -26.57
N LYS A 36 -1.45 15.39 -25.64
CA LYS A 36 -2.41 14.33 -25.93
C LYS A 36 -3.55 14.34 -24.92
N ILE A 37 -4.76 14.58 -25.41
CA ILE A 37 -6.01 14.12 -24.76
C ILE A 37 -6.00 12.59 -24.68
N THR A 38 -6.10 12.06 -23.47
CA THR A 38 -6.11 10.63 -23.17
C THR A 38 -7.50 10.11 -22.87
N GLU A 39 -8.37 10.96 -22.34
CA GLU A 39 -9.81 10.74 -22.19
C GLU A 39 -10.53 12.06 -22.48
N PRO A 40 -11.66 12.06 -23.19
CA PRO A 40 -12.34 10.90 -23.77
C PRO A 40 -11.62 10.35 -25.03
N LEU A 41 -11.99 9.14 -25.49
CA LEU A 41 -11.44 8.57 -26.73
C LEU A 41 -12.27 8.97 -27.97
N GLU A 42 -11.61 9.05 -29.12
CA GLU A 42 -12.24 9.40 -30.40
C GLU A 42 -13.42 8.48 -30.73
N GLY A 43 -14.58 9.07 -31.02
CA GLY A 43 -15.78 8.38 -31.46
C GLY A 43 -16.60 7.72 -30.36
N GLU A 44 -16.18 7.79 -29.09
CA GLU A 44 -16.95 7.25 -27.98
C GLU A 44 -18.24 8.02 -27.73
N THR A 45 -19.21 7.35 -27.10
CA THR A 45 -20.51 7.92 -26.75
C THR A 45 -20.63 8.11 -25.25
N TYR A 46 -21.09 9.28 -24.82
CA TYR A 46 -21.27 9.66 -23.41
C TYR A 46 -22.68 10.21 -23.15
N ASP A 47 -23.17 10.06 -21.93
CA ASP A 47 -24.44 10.64 -21.49
C ASP A 47 -24.24 12.12 -21.10
N ALA A 48 -24.87 13.04 -21.83
CA ALA A 48 -24.84 14.48 -21.60
C ALA A 48 -25.47 14.90 -20.26
N ASN A 49 -26.21 14.01 -19.59
CA ASN A 49 -26.74 14.28 -18.25
C ASN A 49 -25.70 14.05 -17.15
N LEU A 50 -24.57 13.42 -17.46
CA LEU A 50 -23.44 13.19 -16.56
C LEU A 50 -22.31 14.19 -16.83
N PRO A 51 -21.48 14.53 -15.83
CA PRO A 51 -20.29 15.33 -16.06
C PRO A 51 -19.32 14.60 -17.00
N LEU A 52 -18.67 15.34 -17.91
CA LEU A 52 -17.66 14.78 -18.82
C LEU A 52 -16.27 15.10 -18.27
N THR A 53 -15.53 14.07 -17.85
CA THR A 53 -14.13 14.21 -17.46
C THR A 53 -13.22 14.17 -18.69
N ILE A 54 -12.30 15.11 -18.76
CA ILE A 54 -11.28 15.22 -19.80
C ILE A 54 -9.92 15.11 -19.14
N LYS A 55 -9.12 14.14 -19.58
CA LYS A 55 -7.74 13.95 -19.12
C LYS A 55 -6.78 14.12 -20.28
N GLY A 56 -5.60 14.61 -19.97
CA GLY A 56 -4.54 14.65 -20.95
C GLY A 56 -3.17 14.86 -20.35
N ARG A 57 -2.18 14.83 -21.24
CA ARG A 57 -0.80 15.09 -20.89
C ARG A 57 -0.16 16.08 -21.84
N ILE A 58 0.74 16.87 -21.30
CA ILE A 58 1.54 17.85 -22.01
C ILE A 58 2.97 17.64 -21.55
N ASN A 59 3.90 17.54 -22.50
CA ASN A 59 5.30 17.41 -22.19
C ASN A 59 6.12 18.28 -23.12
N ASP A 60 6.99 19.07 -22.52
CA ASP A 60 7.94 19.93 -23.20
C ASP A 60 9.33 19.61 -22.66
N LYS A 61 10.28 19.37 -23.57
CA LYS A 61 11.63 18.90 -23.18
C LYS A 61 12.44 20.01 -22.50
N GLU A 62 12.19 21.25 -22.90
CA GLU A 62 12.83 22.45 -22.38
C GLU A 62 12.10 23.02 -21.15
N ASN A 63 10.93 22.46 -20.81
CA ASN A 63 10.03 22.88 -19.75
C ASN A 63 9.65 24.37 -19.84
N ASN A 64 9.43 24.87 -21.05
CA ASN A 64 9.22 26.28 -21.36
C ASN A 64 7.86 26.56 -22.02
N VAL A 65 6.81 25.83 -21.64
CA VAL A 65 5.43 26.04 -22.12
C VAL A 65 4.96 27.47 -21.81
N SER A 66 4.49 28.18 -22.84
CA SER A 66 4.05 29.58 -22.75
C SER A 66 2.54 29.74 -22.79
N ALA A 67 1.83 28.83 -23.48
CA ALA A 67 0.37 28.84 -23.55
C ALA A 67 -0.20 27.42 -23.62
N VAL A 68 -1.30 27.20 -22.89
CA VAL A 68 -2.12 26.00 -22.98
C VAL A 68 -3.57 26.43 -23.15
N LYS A 69 -4.27 25.84 -24.12
CA LYS A 69 -5.67 26.13 -24.38
C LYS A 69 -6.45 24.84 -24.61
N LEU A 70 -7.38 24.55 -23.72
CA LEU A 70 -8.38 23.49 -23.89
C LEU A 70 -9.70 24.13 -24.33
N THR A 71 -10.27 23.63 -25.42
CA THR A 71 -11.60 24.02 -25.87
C THR A 71 -12.55 22.83 -25.92
N VAL A 72 -13.78 23.05 -25.49
CA VAL A 72 -14.85 22.04 -25.44
C VAL A 72 -16.06 22.61 -26.16
N GLY A 73 -16.49 21.98 -27.25
CA GLY A 73 -17.60 22.50 -28.07
C GLY A 73 -17.33 23.88 -28.69
N GLY A 74 -16.06 24.28 -28.79
CA GLY A 74 -15.64 25.60 -29.28
C GLY A 74 -15.49 26.67 -28.20
N GLU A 75 -15.91 26.42 -26.96
CA GLU A 75 -15.69 27.31 -25.81
C GLU A 75 -14.36 26.99 -25.12
N THR A 76 -13.66 28.01 -24.62
CA THR A 76 -12.40 27.80 -23.88
C THR A 76 -12.71 27.43 -22.44
N VAL A 77 -12.01 26.43 -21.91
CA VAL A 77 -12.06 26.07 -20.49
C VAL A 77 -11.12 27.01 -19.74
N ASP A 78 -11.66 27.88 -18.89
CA ASP A 78 -10.91 28.90 -18.13
C ASP A 78 -10.19 28.34 -16.88
N GLU A 79 -10.13 27.02 -16.73
CA GLU A 79 -9.49 26.34 -15.61
C GLU A 79 -7.98 26.14 -15.86
N GLU A 80 -7.16 26.44 -14.86
CA GLU A 80 -5.71 26.25 -14.94
C GLU A 80 -5.36 24.76 -14.94
N LEU A 81 -4.67 24.30 -15.98
CA LEU A 81 -4.33 22.89 -16.16
C LEU A 81 -3.01 22.55 -15.45
N SER A 82 -3.05 21.54 -14.58
CA SER A 82 -1.85 20.99 -13.97
C SER A 82 -0.96 20.30 -15.02
N LEU A 83 0.36 20.45 -14.91
CA LEU A 83 1.33 19.86 -15.83
C LEU A 83 2.25 18.89 -15.08
N PRO A 84 2.71 17.79 -15.72
CA PRO A 84 2.48 17.41 -17.11
C PRO A 84 1.15 16.69 -17.37
N PHE A 85 0.38 16.36 -16.32
CA PHE A 85 -0.92 15.69 -16.42
C PHE A 85 -2.03 16.60 -15.91
N PHE A 86 -3.10 16.72 -16.70
CA PHE A 86 -4.28 17.49 -16.31
C PHE A 86 -5.54 16.61 -16.33
N GLU A 87 -6.49 17.01 -15.50
CA GLU A 87 -7.85 16.49 -15.46
C GLU A 87 -8.80 17.68 -15.25
N CYS A 88 -9.85 17.77 -16.04
CA CYS A 88 -10.91 18.75 -15.85
C CYS A 88 -12.28 18.11 -16.07
N THR A 89 -13.31 18.65 -15.44
CA THR A 89 -14.67 18.10 -15.52
C THR A 89 -15.64 19.14 -16.06
N ILE A 90 -16.33 18.79 -17.13
CA ILE A 90 -17.34 19.65 -17.74
C ILE A 90 -18.70 19.31 -17.17
N ALA A 91 -19.33 20.31 -16.56
CA ALA A 91 -20.63 20.14 -15.92
C ALA A 91 -21.74 19.81 -16.95
N PRO A 92 -22.72 18.95 -16.60
CA PRO A 92 -23.77 18.50 -17.51
C PRO A 92 -24.57 19.64 -18.17
N GLU A 93 -24.72 20.79 -17.49
CA GLU A 93 -25.49 21.92 -18.00
C GLU A 93 -24.86 22.56 -19.24
N LYS A 94 -23.56 22.32 -19.46
CA LYS A 94 -22.81 22.76 -20.65
C LYS A 94 -22.81 21.72 -21.78
N LEU A 95 -23.31 20.51 -21.52
CA LEU A 95 -23.28 19.40 -22.46
C LEU A 95 -24.61 19.31 -23.22
N GLN A 96 -24.52 19.33 -24.55
CA GLN A 96 -25.68 19.23 -25.43
C GLN A 96 -25.60 17.96 -26.26
N LYS A 97 -26.75 17.33 -26.49
CA LYS A 97 -26.86 16.15 -27.36
C LYS A 97 -26.27 16.46 -28.75
N GLY A 98 -25.44 15.56 -29.24
CA GLY A 98 -24.78 15.66 -30.54
C GLY A 98 -23.28 15.49 -30.46
N ALA A 99 -22.59 15.77 -31.55
CA ALA A 99 -21.13 15.68 -31.58
C ALA A 99 -20.51 16.80 -30.73
N LEU A 100 -19.61 16.42 -29.81
CA LEU A 100 -18.80 17.34 -29.02
C LEU A 100 -17.32 17.16 -29.41
N THR A 101 -16.68 18.24 -29.85
CA THR A 101 -15.24 18.27 -30.10
C THR A 101 -14.50 18.86 -28.90
N VAL A 102 -13.49 18.15 -28.42
CA VAL A 102 -12.53 18.60 -27.41
C VAL A 102 -11.19 18.82 -28.11
N ALA A 103 -10.62 20.02 -28.04
CA ALA A 103 -9.34 20.33 -28.65
C ALA A 103 -8.36 20.92 -27.64
N LEU A 104 -7.14 20.40 -27.63
CA LEU A 104 -6.03 20.82 -26.81
C LEU A 104 -4.98 21.46 -27.71
N TYR A 105 -4.51 22.64 -27.32
CA TYR A 105 -3.45 23.39 -27.98
C TYR A 105 -2.39 23.79 -26.95
N VAL A 106 -1.12 23.65 -27.31
CA VAL A 106 0.02 24.00 -26.46
C VAL A 106 1.07 24.72 -27.30
N GLU A 107 1.61 25.83 -26.80
CA GLU A 107 2.71 26.59 -27.39
C GLU A 107 3.84 26.77 -26.37
N ASP A 108 5.09 26.70 -26.83
CA ASP A 108 6.28 26.99 -26.03
C ASP A 108 6.71 28.47 -26.13
N THR A 109 7.71 28.89 -25.35
CA THR A 109 8.25 30.26 -25.43
C THR A 109 8.97 30.58 -26.76
N GLY A 110 9.33 29.55 -27.54
CA GLY A 110 9.91 29.68 -28.88
C GLY A 110 8.87 29.81 -30.00
N GLY A 111 7.57 29.71 -29.68
CA GLY A 111 6.46 29.77 -30.63
C GLY A 111 6.17 28.45 -31.36
N LEU A 112 6.86 27.35 -31.03
CA LEU A 112 6.48 26.03 -31.55
C LEU A 112 5.27 25.51 -30.78
N ASN A 113 4.41 24.77 -31.47
CA ASN A 113 3.15 24.31 -30.88
C ASN A 113 2.81 22.87 -31.26
N ALA A 114 1.93 22.28 -30.45
CA ALA A 114 1.26 21.02 -30.71
C ALA A 114 -0.23 21.12 -30.42
N GLN A 115 -1.00 20.28 -31.11
CA GLN A 115 -2.43 20.17 -30.92
C GLN A 115 -2.89 18.72 -30.95
N HIS A 116 -3.92 18.41 -30.18
CA HIS A 116 -4.64 17.14 -30.25
C HIS A 116 -6.13 17.43 -30.08
N GLN A 117 -6.98 16.79 -30.89
CA GLN A 117 -8.43 16.90 -30.76
C GLN A 117 -9.06 15.52 -30.76
N VAL A 118 -10.16 15.39 -30.04
CA VAL A 118 -11.04 14.23 -30.06
C VAL A 118 -12.48 14.68 -30.28
N THR A 119 -13.27 13.92 -31.02
CA THR A 119 -14.71 14.13 -31.17
C THR A 119 -15.46 12.95 -30.58
N VAL A 120 -16.38 13.24 -29.68
CA VAL A 120 -17.26 12.26 -29.04
C VAL A 120 -18.71 12.53 -29.42
N ASN A 121 -19.55 11.52 -29.26
CA ASN A 121 -21.00 11.67 -29.40
C ASN A 121 -21.64 11.80 -28.03
N LEU A 122 -22.43 12.84 -27.82
CA LEU A 122 -23.22 13.01 -26.61
C LEU A 122 -24.66 12.59 -26.86
N GLU A 123 -25.14 11.63 -26.09
CA GLU A 123 -26.54 11.24 -26.04
C GLU A 123 -27.22 11.86 -24.82
N LYS A 124 -28.54 11.97 -24.87
CA LYS A 124 -29.34 12.46 -23.74
C LYS A 124 -30.48 11.49 -23.57
N ASP A 125 -30.24 10.44 -22.81
CA ASP A 125 -31.29 9.50 -22.44
C ASP A 125 -32.14 10.11 -21.30
N VAL A 126 -33.44 9.84 -21.28
CA VAL A 126 -34.36 10.42 -20.29
C VAL A 126 -34.65 9.37 -19.23
N LYS A 127 -33.64 9.10 -18.41
CA LYS A 127 -33.76 8.30 -17.19
C LYS A 127 -33.87 9.27 -16.01
N LEU A 128 -34.89 9.13 -15.17
CA LEU A 128 -35.08 10.04 -14.02
C LEU A 128 -33.90 10.02 -13.05
N MET A 129 -33.15 8.93 -13.01
CA MET A 129 -31.98 8.77 -12.18
C MET A 129 -30.97 7.85 -12.86
N VAL A 130 -29.69 8.20 -12.78
CA VAL A 130 -28.58 7.44 -13.39
C VAL A 130 -27.40 7.31 -12.44
N SER A 131 -26.67 6.21 -12.49
CA SER A 131 -25.36 6.05 -11.85
C SER A 131 -24.28 6.84 -12.58
N ASP A 132 -23.12 6.95 -11.95
CA ASP A 132 -21.88 7.50 -12.52
C ASP A 132 -21.41 6.81 -13.83
N ASP A 133 -21.80 5.56 -14.10
CA ASP A 133 -21.57 4.85 -15.36
C ASP A 133 -22.72 4.96 -16.38
N GLY A 134 -23.73 5.80 -16.10
CA GLY A 134 -24.85 6.08 -17.01
C GLY A 134 -25.97 5.04 -17.04
N LYS A 135 -25.97 4.09 -16.11
CA LYS A 135 -27.02 3.08 -15.98
C LYS A 135 -28.18 3.59 -15.12
N ASP A 136 -29.36 3.02 -15.31
CA ASP A 136 -30.58 3.23 -14.50
C ASP A 136 -30.63 2.34 -13.25
N GLU A 137 -29.48 1.80 -12.87
CA GLU A 137 -29.26 1.02 -11.66
C GLU A 137 -27.87 1.32 -11.12
N LEU A 138 -27.65 1.02 -9.85
CA LEU A 138 -26.34 1.08 -9.22
C LEU A 138 -26.07 -0.25 -8.55
N THR A 139 -24.92 -0.86 -8.84
CA THR A 139 -24.44 -2.05 -8.13
C THR A 139 -23.13 -1.74 -7.44
N PHE A 140 -23.10 -1.92 -6.12
CA PHE A 140 -21.89 -1.96 -5.31
C PHE A 140 -21.27 -3.36 -5.36
N ASP A 141 -19.93 -3.42 -5.25
CA ASP A 141 -19.26 -4.67 -4.93
C ASP A 141 -19.55 -5.08 -3.48
N TYR A 142 -19.29 -6.34 -3.14
CA TYR A 142 -19.51 -6.89 -1.79
C TYR A 142 -18.67 -6.20 -0.71
N ARG A 143 -17.66 -5.41 -1.08
CA ARG A 143 -16.86 -4.59 -0.16
C ARG A 143 -17.54 -3.26 0.14
N SER A 144 -17.03 -2.55 1.15
CA SER A 144 -17.45 -1.17 1.35
C SER A 144 -17.06 -0.28 0.17
N GLY A 145 -17.89 0.72 -0.12
CA GLY A 145 -17.66 1.60 -1.26
C GLY A 145 -18.57 2.81 -1.28
N GLU A 146 -18.13 3.83 -2.02
CA GLU A 146 -18.88 5.05 -2.28
C GLU A 146 -19.14 5.17 -3.77
N ARG A 147 -20.35 5.59 -4.14
CA ARG A 147 -20.76 5.78 -5.53
C ARG A 147 -21.67 6.99 -5.65
N GLU A 148 -21.70 7.57 -6.84
CA GLU A 148 -22.57 8.70 -7.15
C GLU A 148 -23.72 8.25 -8.05
N VAL A 149 -24.90 8.78 -7.76
CA VAL A 149 -26.08 8.70 -8.62
C VAL A 149 -26.62 10.11 -8.82
N ARG A 150 -27.28 10.34 -9.95
CA ARG A 150 -27.71 11.67 -10.36
C ARG A 150 -29.16 11.65 -10.76
N VAL A 151 -29.95 12.54 -10.17
CA VAL A 151 -31.35 12.72 -10.55
C VAL A 151 -31.40 13.68 -11.71
N VAL A 152 -31.91 13.21 -12.86
CA VAL A 152 -31.98 13.98 -14.09
C VAL A 152 -33.35 14.64 -14.18
N SER A 153 -33.45 15.87 -13.67
CA SER A 153 -34.67 16.67 -13.76
C SER A 153 -34.34 18.15 -13.78
N GLU A 154 -35.10 18.96 -14.53
CA GLU A 154 -35.02 20.43 -14.41
C GLU A 154 -35.90 20.98 -13.27
N LYS A 155 -36.66 20.10 -12.60
CA LYS A 155 -37.65 20.44 -11.58
C LYS A 155 -37.20 19.95 -10.20
N LYS A 156 -38.01 20.28 -9.19
CA LYS A 156 -37.88 19.67 -7.86
C LYS A 156 -38.18 18.18 -7.96
N TRP A 157 -37.49 17.39 -7.14
CA TRP A 157 -37.66 15.95 -7.12
C TRP A 157 -37.53 15.42 -5.69
N THR A 158 -38.01 14.21 -5.47
CA THR A 158 -37.85 13.47 -4.23
C THR A 158 -37.60 12.00 -4.53
N VAL A 159 -36.61 11.44 -3.85
CA VAL A 159 -36.26 10.02 -3.85
C VAL A 159 -36.70 9.44 -2.50
N SER A 160 -37.66 8.54 -2.52
CA SER A 160 -38.08 7.77 -1.35
C SER A 160 -37.20 6.52 -1.25
N VAL A 161 -36.60 6.32 -0.07
CA VAL A 161 -35.73 5.20 0.25
C VAL A 161 -36.47 4.30 1.24
N PRO A 162 -36.55 2.98 1.02
CA PRO A 162 -37.17 2.06 1.97
C PRO A 162 -36.54 2.17 3.37
N GLU A 163 -37.34 1.95 4.40
CA GLU A 163 -36.83 1.90 5.77
C GLU A 163 -35.92 0.67 5.95
N GLY A 164 -34.81 0.82 6.67
CA GLY A 164 -33.88 -0.28 6.95
C GLY A 164 -32.89 -0.61 5.84
N THR A 165 -32.68 0.27 4.84
CA THR A 165 -31.64 0.06 3.82
C THR A 165 -30.23 -0.04 4.42
N TRP A 166 -29.39 -0.81 3.75
CA TRP A 166 -28.00 -1.10 4.13
C TRP A 166 -27.00 -0.02 3.70
N PHE A 167 -27.39 0.90 2.82
CA PHE A 167 -26.57 2.05 2.41
C PHE A 167 -27.04 3.36 3.04
N GLU A 168 -26.15 4.34 2.98
CA GLU A 168 -26.30 5.70 3.48
C GLU A 168 -26.22 6.71 2.34
N SER A 169 -26.71 7.92 2.59
CA SER A 169 -26.55 9.05 1.68
C SER A 169 -25.82 10.18 2.37
N TYR A 170 -24.96 10.90 1.65
CA TYR A 170 -24.23 12.03 2.21
C TYR A 170 -25.18 13.21 2.44
N ASP A 171 -25.17 13.78 3.64
CA ASP A 171 -25.92 14.97 3.98
C ASP A 171 -25.01 16.19 4.03
N ALA A 172 -25.05 17.02 3.00
CA ALA A 172 -24.20 18.21 2.89
C ALA A 172 -24.42 19.23 4.02
N ALA A 173 -25.62 19.26 4.63
CA ALA A 173 -25.93 20.18 5.73
C ALA A 173 -25.23 19.79 7.05
N SER A 174 -25.20 18.49 7.38
CA SER A 174 -24.51 17.98 8.57
C SER A 174 -23.07 17.52 8.30
N GLN A 175 -22.68 17.42 7.03
CA GLN A 175 -21.42 16.83 6.57
C GLN A 175 -21.22 15.37 7.03
N GLN A 176 -22.30 14.62 7.16
CA GLN A 176 -22.29 13.24 7.65
C GLN A 176 -22.99 12.29 6.67
N TRP A 177 -22.62 11.01 6.76
CA TRP A 177 -23.35 9.93 6.12
C TRP A 177 -24.55 9.54 6.98
N VAL A 178 -25.73 9.48 6.38
CA VAL A 178 -26.98 9.25 7.11
C VAL A 178 -27.86 8.27 6.33
N LYS A 179 -28.47 7.32 7.05
CA LYS A 179 -29.57 6.49 6.55
C LYS A 179 -30.84 7.34 6.42
N LYS A 180 -31.09 7.88 5.23
CA LYS A 180 -32.27 8.69 4.93
C LYS A 180 -33.38 7.81 4.37
N THR A 181 -34.63 8.09 4.76
CA THR A 181 -35.84 7.50 4.14
C THR A 181 -36.39 8.38 3.01
N SER A 182 -35.92 9.62 2.90
CA SER A 182 -36.28 10.56 1.84
C SER A 182 -35.14 11.52 1.55
N ILE A 183 -34.85 11.72 0.27
CA ILE A 183 -33.85 12.66 -0.25
C ILE A 183 -34.56 13.56 -1.24
N SER A 184 -34.41 14.87 -1.11
CA SER A 184 -35.05 15.84 -2.01
C SER A 184 -34.03 16.82 -2.55
N GLY A 185 -34.30 17.32 -3.75
CA GLY A 185 -33.46 18.32 -4.39
C GLY A 185 -34.18 18.97 -5.56
N GLU A 186 -33.43 19.74 -6.33
CA GLU A 186 -33.90 20.41 -7.53
C GLU A 186 -32.83 20.39 -8.61
N GLY A 187 -33.26 20.49 -9.87
CA GLY A 187 -32.33 20.47 -10.98
C GLY A 187 -31.58 19.14 -11.10
N ASN A 188 -30.62 19.14 -12.02
CA ASN A 188 -29.74 18.00 -12.24
C ASN A 188 -28.71 17.93 -11.10
N THR A 189 -28.97 17.06 -10.12
CA THR A 189 -28.21 17.03 -8.87
C THR A 189 -27.73 15.62 -8.55
N ALA A 190 -26.47 15.56 -8.12
CA ALA A 190 -25.82 14.36 -7.62
C ALA A 190 -26.24 14.03 -6.18
N ILE A 191 -26.35 12.74 -5.90
CA ILE A 191 -26.53 12.15 -4.58
C ILE A 191 -25.38 11.16 -4.40
N LYS A 192 -24.58 11.37 -3.35
CA LYS A 192 -23.55 10.42 -2.96
C LYS A 192 -24.15 9.34 -2.07
N LEU A 193 -23.88 8.09 -2.42
CA LEU A 193 -24.30 6.91 -1.67
C LEU A 193 -23.08 6.15 -1.17
N ARG A 194 -23.18 5.58 0.02
CA ARG A 194 -22.14 4.74 0.62
C ARG A 194 -22.73 3.45 1.13
N ALA A 195 -22.06 2.35 0.81
CA ALA A 195 -22.36 1.02 1.30
C ALA A 195 -21.25 0.54 2.23
N GLY A 196 -21.62 -0.06 3.36
CA GLY A 196 -20.72 -0.97 4.05
C GLY A 196 -20.59 -2.28 3.28
N ALA A 197 -19.58 -3.10 3.62
CA ALA A 197 -19.45 -4.43 3.06
C ALA A 197 -20.71 -5.29 3.31
N ASN A 198 -20.94 -6.23 2.41
CA ASN A 198 -22.04 -7.17 2.50
C ASN A 198 -21.69 -8.27 3.50
N ASP A 199 -22.54 -8.41 4.50
CA ASP A 199 -22.51 -9.45 5.54
C ASP A 199 -23.25 -10.72 5.08
N LEU A 200 -23.87 -10.69 3.91
CA LEU A 200 -24.64 -11.80 3.37
C LEU A 200 -23.91 -12.50 2.22
N PHE A 201 -24.07 -13.82 2.15
CA PHE A 201 -23.67 -14.64 1.00
C PHE A 201 -24.72 -14.65 -0.11
N GLU A 202 -25.53 -13.59 -0.20
CA GLU A 202 -26.53 -13.37 -1.24
C GLU A 202 -26.55 -11.89 -1.65
N ASP A 203 -26.94 -11.65 -2.90
CA ASP A 203 -27.10 -10.30 -3.42
C ASP A 203 -28.23 -9.59 -2.67
N ARG A 204 -28.04 -8.31 -2.37
CA ARG A 204 -29.05 -7.48 -1.70
C ARG A 204 -29.41 -6.27 -2.55
N TYR A 205 -30.69 -5.90 -2.55
CA TYR A 205 -31.22 -4.83 -3.40
C TYR A 205 -32.19 -3.93 -2.64
N ALA A 206 -32.26 -2.67 -3.05
CA ALA A 206 -33.27 -1.73 -2.64
C ALA A 206 -33.84 -1.00 -3.87
N GLU A 207 -35.16 -0.97 -3.98
CA GLU A 207 -35.85 -0.18 -5.01
C GLU A 207 -36.15 1.21 -4.45
N LEU A 208 -35.54 2.22 -5.05
CA LEU A 208 -35.82 3.62 -4.78
C LEU A 208 -36.99 4.09 -5.64
N LYS A 209 -37.88 4.89 -5.06
CA LYS A 209 -38.94 5.55 -5.81
C LYS A 209 -38.59 7.01 -6.03
N ILE A 210 -38.49 7.43 -7.29
CA ILE A 210 -38.22 8.80 -7.70
C ILE A 210 -39.52 9.46 -8.10
N SER A 211 -39.75 10.69 -7.66
CA SER A 211 -40.94 11.47 -8.01
C SER A 211 -40.55 12.91 -8.33
N THR A 212 -40.98 13.36 -9.50
CA THR A 212 -41.00 14.76 -9.92
C THR A 212 -42.47 15.24 -9.93
N PRO A 213 -42.76 16.52 -10.17
CA PRO A 213 -44.13 17.01 -10.33
C PRO A 213 -44.94 16.29 -11.41
N ASP A 214 -44.28 15.76 -12.45
CA ASP A 214 -44.96 15.23 -13.64
C ASP A 214 -44.79 13.71 -13.80
N GLU A 215 -43.74 13.14 -13.22
CA GLU A 215 -43.32 11.76 -13.47
C GLU A 215 -42.90 11.05 -12.20
N THR A 216 -43.05 9.73 -12.21
CA THR A 216 -42.50 8.85 -11.19
C THR A 216 -41.70 7.74 -11.84
N GLY A 217 -40.59 7.36 -11.23
CA GLY A 217 -39.76 6.26 -11.68
C GLY A 217 -39.21 5.45 -10.53
N LYS A 218 -38.39 4.48 -10.91
CA LYS A 218 -37.72 3.54 -10.01
C LYS A 218 -36.24 3.53 -10.33
N PHE A 219 -35.42 3.28 -9.33
CA PHE A 219 -33.99 3.07 -9.47
C PHE A 219 -33.57 1.99 -8.49
N VAL A 220 -32.81 1.00 -8.95
CA VAL A 220 -32.40 -0.13 -8.12
C VAL A 220 -30.98 0.10 -7.64
N VAL A 221 -30.78 -0.03 -6.33
CA VAL A 221 -29.45 -0.07 -5.71
C VAL A 221 -29.20 -1.50 -5.25
N GLY A 222 -28.26 -2.19 -5.88
CA GLY A 222 -27.80 -3.54 -5.54
C GLY A 222 -26.44 -3.55 -4.87
N GLN A 223 -26.13 -4.63 -4.17
CA GLN A 223 -24.79 -4.99 -3.76
C GLN A 223 -24.60 -6.50 -3.91
N THR A 224 -23.46 -6.90 -4.47
CA THR A 224 -23.17 -8.32 -4.72
C THR A 224 -22.97 -9.09 -3.41
N ALA A 225 -23.30 -10.38 -3.45
CA ALA A 225 -23.06 -11.35 -2.39
C ALA A 225 -21.59 -11.35 -1.97
N SER A 226 -21.34 -11.41 -0.67
CA SER A 226 -20.01 -11.73 -0.19
C SER A 226 -19.61 -13.14 -0.63
N PRO A 227 -18.38 -13.36 -1.11
CA PRO A 227 -17.79 -14.70 -1.07
C PRO A 227 -17.45 -15.06 0.38
N ASN A 228 -17.12 -16.32 0.64
CA ASN A 228 -16.31 -16.63 1.82
C ASN A 228 -14.91 -16.10 1.57
N MET A 229 -14.48 -15.10 2.34
CA MET A 229 -13.21 -14.40 2.14
C MET A 229 -12.01 -15.33 2.27
N LEU A 230 -12.12 -16.38 3.10
CA LEU A 230 -11.09 -17.40 3.25
C LEU A 230 -10.91 -18.24 1.98
N ASP A 231 -11.94 -18.41 1.15
CA ASP A 231 -11.84 -19.13 -0.13
C ASP A 231 -11.00 -18.37 -1.17
N LEU A 232 -10.74 -17.08 -0.94
CA LEU A 232 -9.86 -16.28 -1.79
C LEU A 232 -8.37 -16.53 -1.51
N ILE A 233 -8.05 -17.20 -0.40
CA ILE A 233 -6.69 -17.68 -0.12
C ILE A 233 -6.43 -18.90 -1.00
N GLU A 234 -5.52 -18.76 -1.97
CA GLU A 234 -5.31 -19.77 -3.02
C GLU A 234 -4.64 -21.03 -2.46
N ASP A 235 -3.67 -20.85 -1.55
CA ASP A 235 -2.94 -21.94 -0.92
C ASP A 235 -3.81 -22.68 0.10
N GLU A 236 -3.95 -23.99 -0.09
CA GLU A 236 -4.80 -24.83 0.77
C GLU A 236 -4.31 -24.90 2.21
N MET A 237 -2.98 -24.94 2.43
CA MET A 237 -2.41 -25.01 3.77
C MET A 237 -2.59 -23.69 4.52
N LEU A 238 -2.36 -22.57 3.83
CA LEU A 238 -2.63 -21.26 4.40
C LEU A 238 -4.12 -21.05 4.67
N ARG A 239 -5.00 -21.48 3.76
CA ARG A 239 -6.45 -21.37 3.94
C ARG A 239 -6.93 -22.16 5.16
N MET A 240 -6.49 -23.41 5.33
CA MET A 240 -6.83 -24.21 6.53
C MET A 240 -6.30 -23.59 7.82
N ALA A 241 -5.08 -23.06 7.82
CA ALA A 241 -4.52 -22.35 8.97
C ALA A 241 -5.32 -21.07 9.27
N ALA A 242 -5.72 -20.34 8.23
CA ALA A 242 -6.53 -19.13 8.33
C ALA A 242 -7.94 -19.42 8.84
N GLU A 243 -8.59 -20.52 8.45
CA GLU A 243 -9.88 -20.98 9.00
C GLU A 243 -9.79 -21.21 10.51
N ILE A 244 -8.75 -21.90 10.99
CA ILE A 244 -8.52 -22.13 12.43
C ILE A 244 -8.25 -20.79 13.15
N SER A 245 -7.42 -19.94 12.54
CA SER A 245 -7.04 -18.65 13.11
C SER A 245 -8.23 -17.70 13.17
N ALA A 246 -9.11 -17.71 12.17
CA ALA A 246 -10.30 -16.85 12.11
C ALA A 246 -11.26 -17.11 13.28
N ILE A 247 -11.43 -18.38 13.66
CA ILE A 247 -12.20 -18.78 14.84
C ILE A 247 -11.47 -18.36 16.13
N MET A 248 -10.17 -18.62 16.22
CA MET A 248 -9.37 -18.35 17.43
C MET A 248 -9.25 -16.85 17.74
N TYR A 249 -9.23 -16.02 16.71
CA TYR A 249 -8.99 -14.58 16.77
C TYR A 249 -10.25 -13.72 16.56
N GLY A 250 -11.42 -14.35 16.45
CA GLY A 250 -12.71 -13.66 16.36
C GLY A 250 -12.95 -12.92 15.05
N MET A 251 -12.31 -13.36 13.96
CA MET A 251 -12.59 -12.86 12.61
C MET A 251 -13.93 -13.40 12.09
N ASP A 252 -14.25 -14.66 12.38
CA ASP A 252 -15.61 -15.22 12.20
C ASP A 252 -16.49 -14.74 13.37
N ALA A 253 -17.02 -13.53 13.26
CA ALA A 253 -17.67 -12.83 14.36
C ALA A 253 -19.08 -13.37 14.65
N ASN A 254 -19.73 -13.94 13.64
CA ASN A 254 -21.07 -14.53 13.77
C ASN A 254 -21.05 -16.05 14.05
N GLU A 255 -19.86 -16.67 14.01
CA GLU A 255 -19.60 -18.09 14.23
C GLU A 255 -20.36 -19.02 13.25
N ASP A 256 -20.57 -18.59 12.01
CA ASP A 256 -21.23 -19.37 10.97
C ASP A 256 -20.28 -20.30 10.19
N GLY A 257 -18.98 -20.25 10.51
CA GLY A 257 -17.93 -21.06 9.90
C GLY A 257 -17.42 -20.49 8.58
N LYS A 258 -17.80 -19.26 8.22
CA LYS A 258 -17.30 -18.52 7.07
C LYS A 258 -16.92 -17.11 7.50
N VAL A 259 -16.12 -16.45 6.68
CA VAL A 259 -15.79 -15.04 6.86
C VAL A 259 -16.42 -14.28 5.70
N SER A 260 -17.39 -13.43 5.99
CA SER A 260 -17.95 -12.48 5.04
C SER A 260 -17.01 -11.28 4.82
N ALA A 261 -17.28 -10.49 3.78
CA ALA A 261 -16.55 -9.26 3.51
C ALA A 261 -16.74 -8.22 4.63
N TYR A 262 -17.93 -8.20 5.23
CA TYR A 262 -18.19 -7.40 6.43
C TYR A 262 -17.24 -7.78 7.55
N GLU A 263 -17.11 -9.07 7.85
CA GLU A 263 -16.21 -9.57 8.90
C GLU A 263 -14.73 -9.31 8.59
N ALA A 264 -14.29 -9.51 7.35
CA ALA A 264 -12.92 -9.19 6.95
C ALA A 264 -12.58 -7.69 7.06
N GLU A 265 -13.58 -6.81 6.94
CA GLU A 265 -13.47 -5.35 7.09
C GLU A 265 -13.81 -4.84 8.51
N LEU A 266 -14.16 -5.73 9.45
CA LEU A 266 -14.32 -5.34 10.85
C LEU A 266 -12.95 -4.99 11.44
N VAL A 267 -12.86 -3.80 12.02
CA VAL A 267 -11.65 -3.36 12.74
C VAL A 267 -11.60 -4.13 14.07
N PRO A 268 -10.57 -4.95 14.32
CA PRO A 268 -10.45 -5.69 15.57
C PRO A 268 -10.11 -4.76 16.72
N GLU A 269 -10.57 -5.10 17.93
CA GLU A 269 -10.24 -4.35 19.15
C GLU A 269 -8.71 -4.24 19.35
N ASP A 270 -8.26 -3.15 19.97
CA ASP A 270 -6.83 -2.91 20.22
C ASP A 270 -6.21 -4.05 21.03
N GLY A 271 -5.08 -4.57 20.54
CA GLY A 271 -4.34 -5.64 21.22
C GLY A 271 -4.90 -7.05 21.02
N VAL A 272 -6.00 -7.22 20.28
CA VAL A 272 -6.45 -8.55 19.85
C VAL A 272 -5.52 -9.05 18.74
N PRO A 273 -4.86 -10.21 18.91
CA PRO A 273 -4.15 -10.84 17.82
C PRO A 273 -5.17 -11.16 16.72
N TYR A 274 -4.96 -10.62 15.53
CA TYR A 274 -5.84 -10.78 14.38
C TYR A 274 -4.98 -11.11 13.18
N GLY A 275 -4.97 -12.37 12.77
CA GLY A 275 -3.91 -12.88 11.91
C GLY A 275 -4.04 -14.33 11.51
N PHE A 276 -3.04 -14.83 10.79
CA PHE A 276 -2.96 -16.22 10.35
C PHE A 276 -1.70 -16.91 10.88
N ASP A 277 -1.89 -18.04 11.56
CA ASP A 277 -0.82 -18.87 12.14
C ASP A 277 -0.60 -20.16 11.32
N ALA A 278 0.23 -20.06 10.28
CA ALA A 278 0.58 -21.16 9.38
C ALA A 278 2.05 -21.61 9.50
N GLY A 279 2.73 -21.28 10.59
CA GLY A 279 4.11 -21.69 10.85
C GLY A 279 4.27 -23.22 10.85
N GLY A 280 5.14 -23.75 10.00
CA GLY A 280 5.37 -25.19 9.82
C GLY A 280 4.40 -25.89 8.86
N TRP A 281 3.42 -25.17 8.29
CA TRP A 281 2.42 -25.75 7.38
C TRP A 281 2.90 -25.90 5.94
N GLN A 282 4.15 -25.53 5.64
CA GLN A 282 4.76 -25.64 4.30
C GLN A 282 4.00 -24.83 3.22
N VAL A 283 3.59 -23.61 3.56
CA VAL A 283 2.85 -22.71 2.66
C VAL A 283 3.67 -22.44 1.39
N ALA A 284 3.03 -22.47 0.22
CA ALA A 284 3.66 -22.18 -1.07
C ALA A 284 3.29 -20.79 -1.60
N SER A 285 2.14 -20.25 -1.22
CA SER A 285 1.67 -18.92 -1.63
C SER A 285 0.90 -18.22 -0.52
N THR A 286 1.07 -16.91 -0.39
CA THR A 286 0.22 -16.07 0.46
C THR A 286 -0.86 -15.32 -0.31
N LYS A 287 -1.05 -15.61 -1.60
CA LYS A 287 -2.05 -14.91 -2.41
C LYS A 287 -3.46 -15.10 -1.84
N GLY A 288 -4.18 -13.99 -1.71
CA GLY A 288 -5.47 -13.89 -1.06
C GLY A 288 -5.41 -13.16 0.29
N ILE A 289 -4.25 -13.06 0.97
CA ILE A 289 -4.14 -12.33 2.24
C ILE A 289 -4.40 -10.83 2.09
N GLU A 290 -4.19 -10.26 0.90
CA GLU A 290 -4.48 -8.87 0.57
C GLU A 290 -5.97 -8.51 0.75
N ASN A 291 -6.84 -9.52 0.86
CA ASN A 291 -8.27 -9.34 1.10
C ASN A 291 -8.64 -9.05 2.56
N PHE A 292 -7.66 -9.07 3.47
CA PHE A 292 -7.82 -8.89 4.92
C PHE A 292 -7.11 -7.60 5.38
N PRO A 293 -7.74 -6.42 5.21
CA PRO A 293 -7.08 -5.12 5.40
C PRO A 293 -6.61 -4.85 6.84
N HIS A 294 -7.30 -5.46 7.81
CA HIS A 294 -6.98 -5.33 9.23
C HIS A 294 -6.11 -6.47 9.78
N LEU A 295 -5.49 -7.29 8.92
CA LEU A 295 -4.56 -8.35 9.34
C LEU A 295 -3.36 -7.74 10.10
N ARG A 296 -3.18 -8.14 11.37
CA ARG A 296 -2.13 -7.66 12.28
C ARG A 296 -1.00 -8.68 12.49
N HIS A 297 -1.25 -9.96 12.24
CA HIS A 297 -0.27 -11.02 12.43
C HIS A 297 -0.24 -11.99 11.23
N LEU A 298 0.96 -12.37 10.80
CA LEU A 298 1.18 -13.41 9.79
C LEU A 298 2.38 -14.26 10.18
N ASP A 299 2.16 -15.52 10.56
CA ASP A 299 3.21 -16.51 10.72
C ASP A 299 3.12 -17.54 9.59
N VAL A 300 4.12 -17.54 8.71
CA VAL A 300 4.29 -18.54 7.65
C VAL A 300 5.68 -19.16 7.74
N ASN A 301 6.28 -19.19 8.93
CA ASN A 301 7.63 -19.72 9.12
C ASN A 301 7.74 -21.17 8.63
N THR A 302 8.95 -21.60 8.30
CA THR A 302 9.22 -22.97 7.84
C THR A 302 8.39 -23.33 6.61
N SER A 303 8.30 -22.39 5.66
CA SER A 303 7.58 -22.53 4.39
C SER A 303 8.56 -22.42 3.23
N ASP A 304 9.26 -23.53 2.96
CA ASP A 304 10.36 -23.55 1.99
C ASP A 304 9.89 -23.30 0.55
N ASN A 305 8.63 -23.54 0.21
CA ASN A 305 8.11 -23.29 -1.14
C ASN A 305 7.72 -21.83 -1.39
N LEU A 306 7.70 -20.99 -0.35
CA LEU A 306 7.32 -19.59 -0.44
C LEU A 306 8.44 -18.76 -1.06
N THR A 307 8.19 -18.12 -2.19
CA THR A 307 9.17 -17.31 -2.92
C THR A 307 8.93 -15.81 -2.82
N GLU A 308 7.68 -15.41 -2.59
CA GLU A 308 7.24 -14.02 -2.53
C GLU A 308 6.09 -13.87 -1.54
N ILE A 309 5.91 -12.65 -1.03
CA ILE A 309 4.79 -12.26 -0.18
C ILE A 309 4.37 -10.86 -0.62
N ASP A 310 3.09 -10.69 -0.95
CA ASP A 310 2.49 -9.39 -1.19
C ASP A 310 1.77 -8.92 0.08
N LEU A 311 2.24 -7.82 0.68
CA LEU A 311 1.69 -7.20 1.89
C LEU A 311 0.94 -5.90 1.58
N SER A 312 0.72 -5.56 0.30
CA SER A 312 0.12 -4.27 -0.10
C SER A 312 -1.28 -4.03 0.46
N GLY A 313 -2.05 -5.09 0.69
CA GLY A 313 -3.36 -5.03 1.34
C GLY A 313 -3.32 -5.02 2.88
N ASN A 314 -2.19 -5.35 3.52
CA ASN A 314 -2.11 -5.59 4.98
C ASN A 314 -1.42 -4.43 5.71
N THR A 315 -1.97 -3.22 5.56
CA THR A 315 -1.36 -1.98 6.08
C THR A 315 -1.35 -1.88 7.61
N GLU A 316 -2.15 -2.69 8.29
CA GLU A 316 -2.19 -2.79 9.75
C GLU A 316 -1.28 -3.88 10.34
N LEU A 317 -0.45 -4.55 9.52
CA LEU A 317 0.39 -5.65 10.00
C LEU A 317 1.37 -5.18 11.08
N MET A 318 1.34 -5.86 12.23
CA MET A 318 2.16 -5.59 13.40
C MET A 318 3.25 -6.64 13.61
N SER A 319 3.04 -7.86 13.11
CA SER A 319 3.92 -9.01 13.33
C SER A 319 4.01 -9.88 12.09
N ILE A 320 5.24 -10.22 11.68
CA ILE A 320 5.46 -11.16 10.58
C ILE A 320 6.61 -12.14 10.87
N HIS A 321 6.36 -13.43 10.69
CA HIS A 321 7.33 -14.51 10.87
C HIS A 321 7.51 -15.31 9.58
N VAL A 322 8.72 -15.25 9.03
CA VAL A 322 9.15 -15.89 7.77
C VAL A 322 10.52 -16.58 7.93
N GLN A 323 10.94 -16.88 9.16
CA GLN A 323 12.14 -17.67 9.40
C GLN A 323 12.00 -19.08 8.81
N ASN A 324 13.11 -19.66 8.35
CA ASN A 324 13.15 -20.95 7.65
C ASN A 324 12.33 -21.00 6.35
N CYS A 325 12.04 -19.86 5.70
CA CYS A 325 11.50 -19.81 4.35
C CYS A 325 12.68 -19.68 3.36
N ASN A 326 13.36 -20.80 3.05
CA ASN A 326 14.67 -20.73 2.40
C ASN A 326 14.66 -20.19 0.96
N ASN A 327 13.51 -20.21 0.29
CA ASN A 327 13.35 -19.67 -1.06
C ASN A 327 12.79 -18.24 -1.10
N LEU A 328 12.41 -17.66 0.04
CA LEU A 328 12.05 -16.24 0.15
C LEU A 328 13.34 -15.41 0.15
N LYS A 329 13.56 -14.61 -0.89
CA LYS A 329 14.79 -13.81 -1.05
C LYS A 329 14.61 -12.33 -0.76
N THR A 330 13.40 -11.84 -0.96
CA THR A 330 13.05 -10.44 -0.76
C THR A 330 11.73 -10.36 -0.01
N LEU A 331 11.60 -9.31 0.79
CA LEU A 331 10.37 -8.94 1.46
C LEU A 331 10.26 -7.41 1.36
N ASP A 332 9.08 -6.88 1.04
CA ASP A 332 8.84 -5.45 1.13
C ASP A 332 7.96 -5.14 2.34
N LEU A 333 8.53 -4.41 3.30
CA LEU A 333 7.85 -3.94 4.51
C LEU A 333 7.37 -2.49 4.38
N SER A 334 7.54 -1.84 3.22
CA SER A 334 7.05 -0.48 2.99
C SER A 334 5.54 -0.29 3.21
N PRO A 335 4.66 -1.30 2.97
CA PRO A 335 3.23 -1.20 3.27
C PRO A 335 2.88 -1.31 4.75
N CYS A 336 3.80 -1.72 5.64
CA CYS A 336 3.51 -2.10 7.03
C CYS A 336 4.11 -1.10 8.04
N PRO A 337 3.60 0.15 8.15
CA PRO A 337 4.16 1.17 9.04
C PRO A 337 4.02 0.82 10.53
N ASN A 338 3.07 -0.06 10.89
CA ASN A 338 2.78 -0.46 12.25
C ASN A 338 3.55 -1.70 12.72
N LEU A 339 4.55 -2.16 11.95
CA LEU A 339 5.32 -3.36 12.29
C LEU A 339 6.09 -3.19 13.60
N MET A 340 5.99 -4.18 14.50
CA MET A 340 6.62 -4.22 15.81
C MET A 340 7.42 -5.51 16.02
N GLU A 341 7.11 -6.57 15.30
CA GLU A 341 7.71 -7.90 15.45
C GLU A 341 8.09 -8.48 14.08
N LEU A 342 9.36 -8.88 13.93
CA LEU A 342 9.87 -9.52 12.72
C LEU A 342 10.72 -10.74 13.09
N GLY A 343 10.33 -11.89 12.56
CA GLY A 343 11.13 -13.12 12.53
C GLY A 343 11.51 -13.45 11.08
N CYS A 344 12.79 -13.52 10.74
CA CYS A 344 13.20 -13.81 9.37
C CYS A 344 14.60 -14.46 9.28
N ASN A 345 14.92 -14.97 8.09
CA ASN A 345 16.28 -15.38 7.76
C ASN A 345 17.21 -14.15 7.65
N TYR A 346 18.51 -14.36 7.89
CA TYR A 346 19.52 -13.31 7.90
C TYR A 346 19.61 -12.56 6.57
N ASP A 347 19.55 -13.26 5.43
CA ASP A 347 19.56 -12.66 4.10
C ASP A 347 18.33 -11.77 3.85
N VAL A 348 17.15 -12.22 4.30
CA VAL A 348 15.93 -11.41 4.27
C VAL A 348 16.07 -10.19 5.18
N PHE A 349 16.58 -10.33 6.41
CA PHE A 349 16.81 -9.20 7.32
C PHE A 349 17.70 -8.13 6.68
N LEU A 350 18.79 -8.52 6.02
CA LEU A 350 19.67 -7.57 5.32
C LEU A 350 18.93 -6.82 4.21
N SER A 351 18.02 -7.48 3.49
CA SER A 351 17.24 -6.85 2.43
C SER A 351 16.25 -5.80 2.97
N VAL A 352 15.64 -6.04 4.14
CA VAL A 352 14.67 -5.13 4.76
C VAL A 352 15.27 -4.17 5.79
N ARG A 353 16.57 -4.25 6.05
CA ARG A 353 17.24 -3.42 7.06
C ARG A 353 16.97 -1.92 6.91
N PRO A 354 16.97 -1.32 5.70
CA PRO A 354 16.65 0.10 5.54
C PRO A 354 15.24 0.47 6.03
N GLN A 355 14.25 -0.41 5.88
CA GLN A 355 12.91 -0.21 6.44
C GLN A 355 12.95 -0.34 7.96
N ILE A 356 13.59 -1.38 8.49
CA ILE A 356 13.68 -1.63 9.94
C ILE A 356 14.37 -0.48 10.68
N GLU A 357 15.44 0.10 10.13
CA GLU A 357 16.13 1.26 10.73
C GLU A 357 15.22 2.49 10.87
N LYS A 358 14.24 2.68 9.97
CA LYS A 358 13.27 3.78 10.07
C LYS A 358 12.29 3.60 11.23
N ILE A 359 11.98 2.36 11.58
CA ILE A 359 11.03 2.00 12.64
C ILE A 359 11.72 1.40 13.88
N LYS A 360 13.04 1.55 14.02
CA LYS A 360 13.80 0.90 15.10
C LYS A 360 13.36 1.27 16.52
N THR A 361 12.77 2.45 16.70
CA THR A 361 12.20 2.88 17.98
C THR A 361 10.77 2.36 18.20
N GLN A 362 10.19 1.62 17.26
CA GLN A 362 8.88 0.97 17.37
C GLN A 362 9.03 -0.56 17.55
N ILE A 363 10.05 -1.14 16.92
CA ILE A 363 10.35 -2.57 16.99
C ILE A 363 10.51 -3.04 18.44
N HIS A 364 9.70 -4.04 18.79
CA HIS A 364 9.67 -4.70 20.09
C HIS A 364 10.36 -6.07 20.04
N THR A 365 10.20 -6.83 18.96
CA THR A 365 10.79 -8.18 18.81
C THR A 365 11.55 -8.28 17.50
N LEU A 366 12.77 -8.82 17.55
CA LEU A 366 13.49 -9.28 16.36
C LEU A 366 13.97 -10.72 16.54
N GLY A 367 13.71 -11.54 15.54
CA GLY A 367 14.31 -12.86 15.36
C GLY A 367 15.03 -12.93 14.03
N ILE A 368 16.34 -13.18 14.07
CA ILE A 368 17.18 -13.23 12.87
C ILE A 368 17.95 -14.55 12.91
N PHE A 369 17.74 -15.38 11.89
CA PHE A 369 18.20 -16.78 11.90
C PHE A 369 18.95 -17.14 10.61
N ASN A 370 19.63 -18.28 10.62
CA ASN A 370 20.18 -18.92 9.41
C ASN A 370 21.22 -18.06 8.65
N ARG A 371 22.09 -17.34 9.36
CA ARG A 371 23.23 -16.67 8.72
C ARG A 371 24.13 -17.69 8.01
N LYS A 372 24.51 -17.39 6.76
CA LYS A 372 25.48 -18.19 5.99
C LYS A 372 26.91 -17.80 6.35
N ALA A 373 27.83 -18.75 6.18
CA ALA A 373 29.23 -18.58 6.58
C ALA A 373 29.95 -17.42 5.85
N ASP A 374 29.54 -17.10 4.63
CA ASP A 374 30.07 -16.03 3.77
C ASP A 374 29.46 -14.65 4.04
N GLU A 375 28.44 -14.55 4.89
CA GLU A 375 27.82 -13.29 5.28
C GLU A 375 28.62 -12.59 6.39
N THR A 376 28.36 -11.31 6.67
CA THR A 376 29.09 -10.60 7.75
C THR A 376 28.64 -11.14 9.13
N PRO A 377 29.55 -11.56 10.03
CA PRO A 377 29.21 -12.12 11.34
C PRO A 377 28.96 -11.05 12.41
N SER A 378 28.33 -9.92 12.05
CA SER A 378 28.05 -8.85 13.01
C SER A 378 26.72 -8.16 12.76
N LEU A 379 26.06 -7.80 13.86
CA LEU A 379 24.79 -7.07 13.87
C LEU A 379 24.89 -5.84 14.78
N ASP A 380 24.24 -4.76 14.37
CA ASP A 380 24.22 -3.49 15.11
C ASP A 380 22.78 -3.04 15.32
N PHE A 381 22.34 -3.08 16.58
CA PHE A 381 21.01 -2.65 17.03
C PHE A 381 21.10 -1.37 17.86
N THR A 382 22.11 -0.53 17.63
CA THR A 382 22.28 0.70 18.39
C THR A 382 21.05 1.61 18.27
N GLY A 383 20.46 1.93 19.43
CA GLY A 383 19.30 2.81 19.55
C GLY A 383 17.93 2.17 19.28
N PHE A 384 17.84 0.83 19.26
CA PHE A 384 16.56 0.10 19.24
C PHE A 384 15.89 0.16 20.63
N SER A 385 15.51 1.36 21.06
CA SER A 385 15.15 1.68 22.44
C SER A 385 13.85 1.05 22.96
N ASN A 386 13.01 0.53 22.05
CA ASN A 386 11.80 -0.22 22.41
C ASN A 386 11.94 -1.74 22.27
N MET A 387 13.09 -2.24 21.81
CA MET A 387 13.31 -3.67 21.66
C MET A 387 13.33 -4.37 23.02
N GLN A 388 12.52 -5.41 23.14
CA GLN A 388 12.32 -6.19 24.35
C GLN A 388 12.84 -7.62 24.21
N ARG A 389 12.72 -8.18 23.01
CA ARG A 389 13.05 -9.57 22.69
C ARG A 389 13.96 -9.61 21.46
N LEU A 390 15.13 -10.21 21.61
CA LEU A 390 16.08 -10.41 20.51
C LEU A 390 16.52 -11.88 20.45
N TYR A 391 16.30 -12.51 19.31
CA TYR A 391 16.70 -13.89 19.02
C TYR A 391 17.70 -13.88 17.86
N VAL A 392 18.94 -14.32 18.14
CA VAL A 392 20.04 -14.40 17.17
C VAL A 392 20.85 -15.68 17.34
N ASN A 393 20.24 -16.72 17.92
CA ASN A 393 20.92 -17.99 18.17
C ASN A 393 21.40 -18.65 16.87
N ASP A 394 22.49 -19.40 16.98
CA ASP A 394 23.04 -20.27 15.92
C ASP A 394 23.42 -19.54 14.62
N ASN A 395 23.87 -18.29 14.72
CA ASN A 395 24.29 -17.49 13.55
C ASN A 395 25.82 -17.38 13.39
N GLY A 396 26.61 -17.90 14.33
CA GLY A 396 28.06 -17.75 14.32
C GLY A 396 28.52 -16.28 14.32
N LEU A 397 27.77 -15.40 14.97
CA LEU A 397 28.10 -13.97 15.10
C LEU A 397 29.32 -13.80 16.00
N THR A 398 30.23 -12.91 15.62
CA THR A 398 31.41 -12.55 16.41
C THR A 398 31.22 -11.23 17.17
N GLU A 399 30.28 -10.39 16.72
CA GLU A 399 30.00 -9.07 17.32
C GLU A 399 28.50 -8.78 17.28
N ILE A 400 27.99 -8.19 18.37
CA ILE A 400 26.65 -7.60 18.42
C ILE A 400 26.68 -6.30 19.23
N LYS A 401 26.07 -5.23 18.70
CA LYS A 401 25.98 -3.95 19.38
C LYS A 401 24.57 -3.70 19.88
N LEU A 402 24.44 -3.49 21.19
CA LEU A 402 23.17 -3.33 21.90
C LEU A 402 23.06 -1.98 22.63
N ALA A 403 23.96 -1.03 22.36
CA ALA A 403 23.91 0.30 22.98
C ALA A 403 22.56 0.98 22.73
N GLY A 404 21.93 1.52 23.77
CA GLY A 404 20.59 2.11 23.66
C GLY A 404 19.42 1.12 23.57
N CYS A 405 19.63 -0.21 23.69
CA CYS A 405 18.56 -1.22 23.75
C CYS A 405 17.98 -1.36 25.16
N ASN A 406 17.53 -0.24 25.74
CA ASN A 406 17.28 -0.10 27.18
C ASN A 406 16.08 -0.90 27.71
N LYS A 407 15.25 -1.48 26.84
CA LYS A 407 14.09 -2.32 27.20
C LYS A 407 14.32 -3.81 26.98
N LEU A 408 15.54 -4.21 26.59
CA LEU A 408 15.87 -5.58 26.25
C LEU A 408 15.90 -6.45 27.52
N TRP A 409 14.85 -7.24 27.73
CA TRP A 409 14.74 -8.15 28.87
C TRP A 409 14.91 -9.62 28.47
N ARG A 410 14.81 -9.95 27.17
CA ARG A 410 15.09 -11.29 26.65
C ARG A 410 16.05 -11.24 25.47
N PHE A 411 17.22 -11.85 25.63
CA PHE A 411 18.24 -11.98 24.59
C PHE A 411 18.69 -13.44 24.49
N ILE A 412 18.37 -14.05 23.35
CA ILE A 412 18.67 -15.46 23.05
C ILE A 412 19.77 -15.48 21.99
N ALA A 413 21.00 -15.76 22.40
CA ALA A 413 22.19 -15.66 21.58
C ALA A 413 23.10 -16.89 21.68
N ASN A 414 22.52 -18.04 22.05
CA ASN A 414 23.22 -19.31 22.09
C ASN A 414 23.84 -19.67 20.73
N GLY A 415 24.93 -20.42 20.70
CA GLY A 415 25.47 -20.97 19.45
C GLY A 415 26.12 -19.92 18.53
N ASN A 416 26.73 -18.89 19.11
CA ASN A 416 27.47 -17.86 18.38
C ASN A 416 28.98 -17.96 18.65
N ALA A 417 29.75 -16.97 18.22
CA ALA A 417 31.20 -16.93 18.33
C ALA A 417 31.68 -15.62 18.98
N PHE A 418 30.89 -15.07 19.90
CA PHE A 418 31.20 -13.81 20.58
C PHE A 418 32.46 -13.95 21.45
N GLU A 419 33.33 -12.93 21.44
CA GLU A 419 34.40 -12.80 22.44
C GLU A 419 33.96 -12.03 23.67
N GLU A 420 33.06 -11.07 23.48
CA GLU A 420 32.48 -10.26 24.53
C GLU A 420 31.03 -9.86 24.20
N ILE A 421 30.25 -9.61 25.25
CA ILE A 421 28.86 -9.15 25.16
C ILE A 421 28.68 -7.98 26.11
N ASP A 422 28.07 -6.89 25.62
CA ASP A 422 27.74 -5.72 26.44
C ASP A 422 26.23 -5.64 26.70
N LEU A 423 25.84 -5.91 27.96
CA LEU A 423 24.49 -5.77 28.49
C LEU A 423 24.41 -4.66 29.54
N SER A 424 25.38 -3.75 29.60
CA SER A 424 25.43 -2.73 30.67
C SER A 424 24.30 -1.69 30.61
N GLU A 425 23.68 -1.51 29.44
CA GLU A 425 22.62 -0.51 29.21
C GLU A 425 21.19 -1.09 29.14
N VAL A 426 21.02 -2.41 29.27
CA VAL A 426 19.69 -3.06 29.16
C VAL A 426 18.82 -2.84 30.41
N GLU A 427 17.54 -3.20 30.32
CA GLU A 427 16.59 -3.01 31.41
C GLU A 427 16.91 -3.90 32.62
N ARG A 428 16.63 -3.43 33.84
CA ARG A 428 17.07 -4.09 35.08
C ARG A 428 15.92 -4.77 35.82
N TYR A 429 15.17 -5.63 35.12
CA TYR A 429 14.08 -6.39 35.77
C TYR A 429 14.55 -7.76 36.27
N PRO A 430 14.20 -8.14 37.51
CA PRO A 430 14.37 -9.52 37.96
C PRO A 430 13.68 -10.48 36.98
N GLY A 431 14.36 -11.56 36.60
CA GLY A 431 13.82 -12.54 35.65
C GLY A 431 14.06 -12.23 34.17
N ASN A 432 14.96 -11.30 33.82
CA ASN A 432 15.45 -11.20 32.44
C ASN A 432 16.13 -12.51 32.00
N ASP A 433 15.92 -12.88 30.74
CA ASP A 433 16.44 -14.09 30.11
C ASP A 433 17.62 -13.73 29.20
N TYR A 434 18.83 -14.17 29.55
CA TYR A 434 20.06 -13.92 28.78
C TYR A 434 20.76 -15.25 28.49
N PHE A 435 20.46 -15.85 27.34
CA PHE A 435 21.01 -17.16 27.00
C PHE A 435 22.18 -17.03 26.04
N LEU A 436 23.38 -17.35 26.53
CA LEU A 436 24.68 -17.19 25.85
C LEU A 436 25.46 -18.52 25.79
N ASP A 437 24.81 -19.66 26.01
CA ASP A 437 25.42 -21.00 25.92
C ASP A 437 25.99 -21.28 24.52
N ASN A 438 26.94 -22.22 24.41
CA ASN A 438 27.59 -22.57 23.15
C ASN A 438 28.24 -21.36 22.45
N ASN A 439 28.89 -20.49 23.22
CA ASN A 439 29.72 -19.39 22.70
C ASN A 439 31.19 -19.65 23.09
N PRO A 440 31.92 -20.51 22.35
CA PRO A 440 33.21 -21.07 22.78
C PRO A 440 34.35 -20.05 22.91
N HIS A 441 34.12 -18.79 22.50
CA HIS A 441 35.10 -17.72 22.55
C HIS A 441 34.75 -16.64 23.58
N LEU A 442 33.61 -16.75 24.26
CA LEU A 442 33.12 -15.73 25.17
C LEU A 442 34.02 -15.63 26.40
N LYS A 443 34.58 -14.45 26.62
CA LYS A 443 35.51 -14.16 27.72
C LYS A 443 35.01 -13.09 28.66
N ARG A 444 34.15 -12.17 28.18
CA ARG A 444 33.68 -11.02 28.95
C ARG A 444 32.19 -10.77 28.74
N ILE A 445 31.48 -10.53 29.83
CA ILE A 445 30.12 -9.99 29.78
C ILE A 445 30.12 -8.69 30.60
N TYR A 446 29.83 -7.58 29.93
CA TYR A 446 29.64 -6.30 30.62
C TYR A 446 28.20 -6.19 31.09
N ILE A 447 28.03 -5.76 32.33
CA ILE A 447 26.77 -5.68 33.06
C ILE A 447 26.66 -4.32 33.77
N TRP A 448 25.45 -3.93 34.14
CA TRP A 448 25.25 -2.70 34.91
C TRP A 448 25.73 -2.87 36.36
N LYS A 449 26.10 -1.75 36.96
CA LYS A 449 26.43 -1.68 38.39
C LYS A 449 25.32 -2.23 39.29
N GLY A 450 25.68 -3.14 40.20
CA GLY A 450 24.75 -3.75 41.16
C GLY A 450 24.02 -4.99 40.64
N TYR A 451 24.51 -5.58 39.55
CA TYR A 451 24.06 -6.88 39.07
C TYR A 451 24.33 -7.99 40.10
N THR A 452 23.40 -8.93 40.19
CA THR A 452 23.48 -10.09 41.07
C THR A 452 22.96 -11.30 40.32
N HIS A 453 23.84 -12.23 39.98
CA HIS A 453 23.56 -13.34 39.06
C HIS A 453 22.27 -14.11 39.41
N ASP A 454 22.06 -14.46 40.68
CA ASP A 454 20.90 -15.24 41.16
C ASP A 454 19.51 -14.61 40.86
N PHE A 455 19.44 -13.33 40.51
CA PHE A 455 18.20 -12.63 40.20
C PHE A 455 17.84 -12.62 38.70
N TYR A 456 18.72 -13.16 37.86
CA TYR A 456 18.59 -13.16 36.41
C TYR A 456 18.75 -14.58 35.87
N ASN A 457 18.03 -14.89 34.79
CA ASN A 457 18.17 -16.16 34.11
C ASN A 457 19.24 -16.02 33.03
N MET A 458 20.51 -15.95 33.45
CA MET A 458 21.66 -15.82 32.56
C MET A 458 22.43 -17.13 32.46
N THR A 459 22.58 -17.66 31.25
CA THR A 459 23.33 -18.89 30.98
C THR A 459 24.50 -18.63 30.05
N TYR A 460 25.63 -19.29 30.29
CA TYR A 460 26.84 -19.27 29.49
C TYR A 460 27.70 -20.49 29.82
N ASP A 461 28.61 -20.88 28.93
CA ASP A 461 29.46 -22.04 29.15
C ASP A 461 30.44 -21.79 30.33
N GLU A 462 30.18 -22.41 31.50
CA GLU A 462 31.02 -22.25 32.70
C GLU A 462 32.50 -22.58 32.45
N ALA A 463 32.77 -23.51 31.52
CA ALA A 463 34.13 -23.92 31.13
C ALA A 463 34.99 -22.78 30.54
N ASN A 464 34.36 -21.70 30.05
CA ASN A 464 35.06 -20.59 29.40
C ASN A 464 35.69 -19.60 30.40
N ASN A 465 35.44 -19.73 31.71
CA ASN A 465 35.90 -18.79 32.75
C ASN A 465 35.55 -17.33 32.42
N VAL A 466 34.32 -17.09 32.00
CA VAL A 466 33.83 -15.78 31.58
C VAL A 466 33.93 -14.76 32.72
N GLU A 467 34.55 -13.61 32.45
CA GLU A 467 34.64 -12.49 33.38
C GLU A 467 33.36 -11.63 33.27
N ILE A 468 32.67 -11.46 34.40
CA ILE A 468 31.51 -10.55 34.51
C ILE A 468 32.00 -9.20 35.01
N ILE A 469 31.89 -8.16 34.19
CA ILE A 469 32.51 -6.84 34.42
C ILE A 469 31.42 -5.78 34.58
N GLU A 470 31.39 -5.08 35.71
CA GLU A 470 30.53 -3.90 35.86
C GLU A 470 31.06 -2.72 35.02
N LYS A 471 30.19 -2.16 34.19
CA LYS A 471 30.39 -0.95 33.38
C LYS A 471 29.25 0.02 33.68
#